data_AF-A0A0Q0WUI0-F1
#
_entry.id   AF-A0A0Q0WUI0-F1
#
_cell.length_a   1.000
_cell.length_b   1.000
_cell.length_c   1.000
_cell.angle_alpha   90.00
_cell.angle_beta   90.00
_cell.angle_gamma   90.00
#
_symmetry.space_group_name_H-M   'P 1'
#
loop_
_entity.id
_entity.type
_entity.pdbx_description
1 polymer ?
#
loop_
_entity_poly.entity_id
_entity_poly.type
_entity_poly.pdbx_seq_one_letter_code
_entity_poly.pdbx_strand_id
1 'polypeptide(L)'
;MKKVIYLLFIILSQYNVYSQNQDIFGRWNNVEREANISAIEFKSDNIAILFQGENTSPFFNFTLDNGKNPIWIDMLGEKDGVQVEIFGLLEFIDSDKIKIEMFNHIYKGHPDKFSSQESSMSQVYILNRVK
;
A
#
# COMPACT_ATOMS: atom_id res chain seq x y z
N MET A 1 18.00 26.67 -39.86
CA MET A 1 16.63 26.34 -39.40
C MET A 1 16.40 24.82 -39.23
N LYS A 2 16.77 23.96 -40.18
CA LYS A 2 16.56 22.49 -40.09
C LYS A 2 17.17 21.79 -38.86
N LYS A 3 18.32 22.26 -38.35
CA LYS A 3 19.00 21.65 -37.18
C LYS A 3 18.28 21.89 -35.83
N VAL A 4 17.46 22.95 -35.73
CA VAL A 4 16.73 23.29 -34.50
C VAL A 4 15.55 22.33 -34.29
N ILE A 5 14.94 21.86 -35.38
CA ILE A 5 13.79 20.94 -35.35
C ILE A 5 14.19 19.55 -34.83
N TYR A 6 15.39 19.06 -35.20
CA TYR A 6 15.90 17.78 -34.70
C TYR A 6 16.18 17.78 -33.20
N LEU A 7 16.61 18.93 -32.65
CA LEU A 7 16.86 19.05 -31.21
C LEU A 7 15.56 18.96 -30.39
N LEU A 8 14.47 19.52 -30.90
CA LEU A 8 13.13 19.47 -30.29
C LEU A 8 12.56 18.04 -30.25
N PHE A 9 12.82 17.23 -31.27
CA PHE A 9 12.34 15.84 -31.32
C PHE A 9 13.04 14.92 -30.30
N ILE A 10 14.32 15.18 -30.00
CA ILE A 10 15.09 14.37 -29.03
C ILE A 10 14.60 14.63 -27.60
N ILE A 11 14.24 15.88 -27.27
CA ILE A 11 13.72 16.25 -25.94
C ILE A 11 12.33 15.62 -25.69
N LEU A 12 11.49 15.51 -26.73
CA LEU A 12 10.15 14.94 -26.59
C LEU A 12 10.13 13.40 -26.46
N SER A 13 11.20 12.72 -26.89
CA SER A 13 11.29 11.25 -26.81
C SER A 13 11.57 10.70 -25.40
N GLN A 14 11.93 11.55 -24.44
CA GLN A 14 12.29 11.12 -23.08
C GLN A 14 11.11 11.04 -22.10
N TYR A 15 9.89 11.36 -22.55
CA TYR A 15 8.68 11.27 -21.70
C TYR A 15 7.91 9.95 -21.86
N ASN A 16 8.59 8.86 -22.24
CA ASN A 16 8.05 7.53 -22.03
C ASN A 16 8.16 7.19 -20.53
N VAL A 17 7.38 7.89 -19.70
CA VAL A 17 7.09 7.46 -18.35
C VAL A 17 6.32 6.16 -18.52
N TYR A 18 7.02 5.04 -18.34
CA TYR A 18 6.37 3.75 -18.15
C TYR A 18 5.43 3.91 -16.96
N SER A 19 4.15 4.12 -17.25
CA SER A 19 3.08 3.97 -16.28
C SER A 19 3.04 2.48 -15.95
N GLN A 20 3.87 2.07 -14.99
CA GLN A 20 3.64 0.81 -14.31
C GLN A 20 2.25 0.95 -13.69
N ASN A 21 1.30 0.14 -14.16
CA ASN A 21 -0.02 0.07 -13.58
C ASN A 21 0.14 -0.57 -12.18
N GLN A 22 0.46 0.26 -11.19
CA GLN A 22 0.61 -0.14 -9.79
C GLN A 22 -0.78 -0.29 -9.20
N ASP A 23 -1.43 -1.39 -9.53
CA ASP A 23 -2.75 -1.74 -9.02
C ASP A 23 -2.61 -2.47 -7.68
N ILE A 24 -3.22 -1.96 -6.61
CA ILE A 24 -3.19 -2.62 -5.30
C ILE A 24 -4.12 -3.84 -5.24
N PHE A 25 -5.09 -3.96 -6.14
CA PHE A 25 -6.12 -4.99 -6.03
C PHE A 25 -5.57 -6.41 -6.17
N GLY A 26 -6.23 -7.34 -5.48
CA GLY A 26 -5.83 -8.74 -5.36
C GLY A 26 -5.30 -9.08 -3.98
N ARG A 27 -4.81 -10.32 -3.86
CA ARG A 27 -4.29 -10.87 -2.61
C ARG A 27 -2.78 -10.75 -2.55
N TRP A 28 -2.28 -10.39 -1.39
CA TRP A 28 -0.87 -10.20 -1.07
C TRP A 28 -0.51 -11.03 0.15
N ASN A 29 0.42 -11.97 0.00
CA ASN A 29 0.85 -12.84 1.09
C ASN A 29 2.12 -12.29 1.73
N ASN A 30 2.19 -12.36 3.05
CA ASN A 30 3.37 -11.98 3.78
C ASN A 30 4.55 -12.90 3.46
N VAL A 31 5.73 -12.31 3.29
CA VAL A 31 6.99 -13.06 3.11
C VAL A 31 7.35 -13.82 4.40
N GLU A 32 6.96 -13.27 5.56
CA GLU A 32 7.23 -13.86 6.87
C GLU A 32 6.12 -14.85 7.26
N ARG A 33 6.50 -16.10 7.55
CA ARG A 33 5.53 -17.17 7.85
C ARG A 33 4.84 -17.05 9.20
N GLU A 34 5.47 -16.38 10.17
CA GLU A 34 4.97 -16.27 11.55
C GLU A 34 4.47 -14.87 11.89
N ALA A 35 4.23 -14.03 10.87
CA ALA A 35 3.66 -12.71 11.08
C ALA A 35 2.22 -12.78 11.59
N ASN A 36 1.84 -11.79 12.40
CA ASN A 36 0.47 -11.63 12.89
C ASN A 36 -0.56 -11.41 11.77
N ILE A 37 -0.11 -10.91 10.61
CA ILE A 37 -0.90 -10.85 9.37
C ILE A 37 -0.19 -11.71 8.32
N SER A 38 -0.83 -12.81 7.92
CA SER A 38 -0.31 -13.74 6.91
C SER A 38 -0.62 -13.29 5.48
N ALA A 39 -1.70 -12.53 5.27
CA ALA A 39 -2.05 -11.97 3.97
C ALA A 39 -2.98 -10.76 4.11
N ILE A 40 -3.07 -9.98 3.03
CA ILE A 40 -4.07 -8.92 2.84
C ILE A 40 -4.69 -9.09 1.46
N GLU A 41 -6.01 -9.00 1.37
CA GLU A 41 -6.72 -8.93 0.09
C GLU A 41 -7.38 -7.57 -0.07
N PHE A 42 -7.04 -6.86 -1.15
CA PHE A 42 -7.68 -5.61 -1.55
C PHE A 42 -8.62 -5.89 -2.72
N LYS A 43 -9.91 -5.66 -2.50
CA LYS A 43 -10.97 -5.90 -3.50
C LYS A 43 -11.31 -4.60 -4.23
N SER A 44 -11.85 -4.73 -5.44
CA SER A 44 -12.21 -3.62 -6.33
C SER A 44 -13.34 -2.72 -5.82
N ASP A 45 -14.05 -3.13 -4.78
CA ASP A 45 -15.07 -2.36 -4.05
C ASP A 45 -14.48 -1.54 -2.88
N ASN A 46 -13.15 -1.34 -2.87
CA ASN A 46 -12.39 -0.68 -1.80
C ASN A 46 -12.51 -1.39 -0.44
N ILE A 47 -12.65 -2.72 -0.45
CA ILE A 47 -12.65 -3.54 0.76
C ILE A 47 -11.28 -4.19 0.94
N ALA A 48 -10.73 -4.08 2.15
CA ALA A 48 -9.54 -4.80 2.59
C ALA A 48 -9.93 -5.89 3.60
N ILE A 49 -9.29 -7.06 3.47
CA ILE A 49 -9.44 -8.19 4.38
C ILE A 49 -8.05 -8.59 4.86
N LEU A 50 -7.85 -8.60 6.18
CA LEU A 50 -6.61 -9.05 6.80
C LEU A 50 -6.76 -10.53 7.19
N PHE A 51 -5.75 -11.34 6.88
CA PHE A 51 -5.72 -12.76 7.20
C PHE A 51 -4.70 -13.03 8.30
N GLN A 52 -5.05 -13.90 9.24
CA GLN A 52 -4.16 -14.43 10.28
C GLN A 52 -4.27 -15.97 10.26
N GLY A 53 -3.46 -16.60 9.41
CA GLY A 53 -3.61 -18.02 9.09
C GLY A 53 -4.96 -18.28 8.41
N GLU A 54 -5.77 -19.15 9.00
CA GLU A 54 -7.12 -19.49 8.52
C GLU A 54 -8.20 -18.49 8.98
N ASN A 55 -7.87 -17.58 9.91
CA ASN A 55 -8.81 -16.59 10.41
C ASN A 55 -8.76 -15.31 9.56
N THR A 56 -9.88 -14.59 9.51
CA THR A 56 -10.02 -13.31 8.81
C THR A 56 -10.48 -12.21 9.76
N SER A 57 -10.04 -10.99 9.49
CA SER A 57 -10.58 -9.79 10.12
C SER A 57 -12.01 -9.51 9.63
N PRO A 58 -12.75 -8.61 10.30
CA PRO A 58 -13.84 -7.90 9.66
C PRO A 58 -13.38 -7.21 8.37
N PHE A 59 -14.34 -6.84 7.53
CA PHE A 59 -14.07 -6.03 6.35
C PHE A 59 -13.70 -4.61 6.77
N PHE A 60 -12.64 -4.10 6.15
CA PHE A 60 -12.25 -2.70 6.25
C PHE A 60 -12.56 -2.02 4.92
N ASN A 61 -13.19 -0.85 4.96
CA ASN A 61 -13.15 0.06 3.81
C ASN A 61 -11.77 0.70 3.79
N PHE A 62 -11.11 0.72 2.64
CA PHE A 62 -9.81 1.37 2.52
C PHE A 62 -9.83 2.55 1.55
N THR A 63 -8.96 3.53 1.81
CA THR A 63 -8.72 4.67 0.93
C THR A 63 -7.23 4.84 0.69
N LEU A 64 -6.87 5.26 -0.53
CA LEU A 64 -5.49 5.55 -0.92
C LEU A 64 -5.34 7.04 -1.23
N ASP A 65 -4.31 7.69 -0.67
CA ASP A 65 -3.84 8.99 -1.14
C ASP A 65 -2.54 8.82 -1.94
N ASN A 66 -2.70 8.65 -3.25
CA ASN A 66 -1.59 8.53 -4.20
C ASN A 66 -0.84 9.86 -4.41
N GLY A 67 -1.30 10.98 -3.83
CA GLY A 67 -0.59 12.25 -3.81
C GLY A 67 0.55 12.29 -2.79
N LYS A 68 0.69 11.25 -1.96
CA LYS A 68 1.72 11.10 -0.94
C LYS A 68 2.78 10.10 -1.35
N ASN A 69 3.98 10.28 -0.83
CA ASN A 69 5.07 9.32 -1.00
C ASN A 69 5.82 9.15 0.35
N PRO A 70 5.68 8.00 1.03
CA PRO A 70 4.91 6.81 0.65
C PRO A 70 3.40 7.07 0.55
N ILE A 71 2.67 6.21 -0.18
CA ILE A 71 1.22 6.31 -0.36
C ILE A 71 0.55 6.14 1.01
N TRP A 72 -0.42 6.98 1.33
CA TRP A 72 -1.24 6.77 2.53
C TRP A 72 -2.32 5.73 2.22
N ILE A 73 -2.49 4.76 3.12
CA ILE A 73 -3.52 3.73 3.06
C ILE A 73 -4.24 3.65 4.40
N ASP A 74 -5.46 4.15 4.43
CA ASP A 74 -6.29 4.15 5.64
C ASP A 74 -7.35 3.07 5.54
N MET A 75 -7.53 2.32 6.62
CA MET A 75 -8.50 1.23 6.71
C MET A 75 -9.45 1.48 7.88
N LEU A 76 -10.74 1.54 7.58
CA LEU A 76 -11.81 1.75 8.55
C LEU A 76 -12.77 0.57 8.55
N GLY A 77 -12.91 -0.08 9.70
CA GLY A 77 -13.81 -1.20 9.92
C GLY A 77 -14.72 -0.96 11.11
N GLU A 78 -15.78 -1.74 11.21
CA GLU A 78 -16.67 -1.76 12.38
C GLU A 78 -16.88 -3.21 12.82
N LYS A 79 -16.77 -3.45 14.12
CA LYS A 79 -17.12 -4.73 14.72
C LYS A 79 -17.89 -4.49 16.01
N ASP A 80 -19.08 -5.09 16.11
CA ASP A 80 -19.95 -5.01 17.28
C ASP A 80 -20.23 -3.55 17.73
N GLY A 81 -20.35 -2.63 16.76
CA GLY A 81 -20.57 -1.20 17.02
C GLY A 81 -19.31 -0.40 17.39
N VAL A 82 -18.15 -1.04 17.42
CA VAL A 82 -16.85 -0.40 17.69
C VAL A 82 -16.13 -0.15 16.36
N GLN A 83 -15.83 1.12 16.09
CA GLN A 83 -15.02 1.51 14.94
C GLN A 83 -13.54 1.22 15.19
N VAL A 84 -12.89 0.63 14.20
CA VAL A 84 -11.46 0.35 14.18
C VAL A 84 -10.86 1.07 12.99
N GLU A 85 -9.91 1.95 13.27
CA GLU A 85 -9.18 2.72 12.27
C GLU A 85 -7.71 2.33 12.32
N ILE A 86 -7.15 2.02 11.14
CA ILE A 86 -5.75 1.68 10.95
C ILE A 86 -5.21 2.62 9.89
N PHE A 87 -4.29 3.49 10.29
CA PHE A 87 -3.52 4.31 9.36
C PHE A 87 -2.37 3.49 8.80
N GLY A 88 -1.97 3.76 7.56
CA GLY A 88 -0.93 2.96 6.93
C GLY A 88 -0.12 3.69 5.87
N LEU A 89 1.12 3.25 5.73
CA LEU A 89 2.00 3.67 4.65
C LEU A 89 2.21 2.52 3.69
N LEU A 90 2.08 2.79 2.39
CA LEU A 90 2.23 1.82 1.31
C LEU A 90 3.31 2.29 0.33
N GLU A 91 4.16 1.35 -0.06
CA GLU A 91 5.13 1.53 -1.13
C GLU A 91 5.12 0.30 -2.03
N PHE A 92 4.95 0.51 -3.33
CA PHE A 92 5.19 -0.52 -4.32
C PHE A 92 6.70 -0.67 -4.54
N ILE A 93 7.27 -1.80 -4.12
CA ILE A 93 8.66 -2.13 -4.41
C ILE A 93 8.77 -2.53 -5.89
N ASP A 94 7.83 -3.34 -6.36
CA ASP A 94 7.64 -3.72 -7.76
C ASP A 94 6.16 -4.11 -8.00
N SER A 95 5.80 -4.61 -9.20
CA SER A 95 4.42 -4.97 -9.53
C SER A 95 3.84 -6.12 -8.68
N ASP A 96 4.72 -6.98 -8.18
CA ASP A 96 4.40 -8.21 -7.45
C ASP A 96 4.83 -8.11 -5.97
N LYS A 97 5.33 -6.96 -5.51
CA LYS A 97 5.78 -6.77 -4.13
C LYS A 97 5.47 -5.38 -3.59
N ILE A 98 4.85 -5.35 -2.41
CA ILE A 98 4.58 -4.13 -1.67
C ILE A 98 5.21 -4.18 -0.29
N LYS A 99 5.50 -2.99 0.23
CA LYS A 99 5.77 -2.74 1.64
C LYS A 99 4.61 -1.97 2.22
N ILE A 100 4.04 -2.45 3.31
CA ILE A 100 2.99 -1.76 4.05
C ILE A 100 3.37 -1.67 5.52
N GLU A 101 3.22 -0.50 6.13
CA GLU A 101 3.31 -0.34 7.58
C GLU A 101 1.96 0.08 8.11
N MET A 102 1.45 -0.64 9.11
CA MET A 102 0.18 -0.36 9.75
C MET A 102 0.41 0.20 11.13
N PHE A 103 -0.26 1.31 11.45
CA PHE A 103 -0.15 2.01 12.71
C PHE A 103 -1.43 1.79 13.52
N ASN A 104 -1.32 1.00 14.58
CA ASN A 104 -2.44 0.66 15.45
C ASN A 104 -2.64 1.78 16.47
N HIS A 105 -3.69 2.59 16.29
CA HIS A 105 -4.21 3.58 17.24
C HIS A 105 -3.33 4.79 17.61
N ILE A 106 -3.99 5.96 17.66
CA ILE A 106 -3.55 7.26 18.19
C ILE A 106 -2.27 7.81 17.58
N TYR A 107 -2.23 7.95 16.26
CA TYR A 107 -1.32 8.92 15.65
C TYR A 107 -2.02 10.28 15.60
N LYS A 108 -1.36 11.35 16.06
CA LYS A 108 -1.92 12.74 16.04
C LYS A 108 -2.04 13.33 14.61
N GLY A 109 -1.86 12.50 13.60
CA GLY A 109 -1.83 12.83 12.18
C GLY A 109 -1.29 11.63 11.40
N HIS A 110 -1.48 11.60 10.10
CA HIS A 110 -1.01 10.48 9.29
C HIS A 110 0.54 10.47 9.23
N PRO A 111 1.22 9.34 9.50
CA PRO A 111 2.66 9.21 9.33
C PRO A 111 3.10 9.60 7.91
N ASP A 112 4.30 10.13 7.76
CA ASP A 112 4.85 10.60 6.46
C ASP A 112 6.04 9.76 5.97
N LYS A 113 6.55 8.85 6.80
CA LYS A 113 7.68 7.97 6.50
C LYS A 113 7.56 6.66 7.25
N PHE A 114 8.10 5.60 6.68
CA PHE A 114 8.23 4.32 7.36
C PHE A 114 9.11 4.43 8.61
N SER A 115 8.77 3.67 9.64
CA SER A 115 9.57 3.56 10.85
C SER A 115 10.90 2.88 10.55
N SER A 116 11.96 3.36 11.21
CA SER A 116 13.30 2.77 11.10
C SER A 116 13.46 1.48 11.92
N GLN A 117 12.57 1.25 12.87
CA GLN A 117 12.55 0.08 13.75
C GLN A 117 11.10 -0.33 13.99
N GLU A 118 10.86 -1.63 14.15
CA GLU A 118 9.57 -2.13 14.60
C GLU A 118 9.29 -1.61 16.01
N SER A 119 8.08 -1.08 16.21
CA SER A 119 7.65 -0.54 17.48
C SER A 119 6.34 -1.22 17.87
N SER A 120 5.98 -1.21 19.16
CA SER A 120 4.68 -1.75 19.58
C SER A 120 3.48 -1.00 18.97
N MET A 121 3.70 0.17 18.36
CA MET A 121 2.67 1.05 17.81
C MET A 121 2.47 0.86 16.30
N SER A 122 3.41 0.18 15.62
CA SER A 122 3.31 -0.05 14.17
C SER A 122 4.02 -1.32 13.75
N GLN A 123 3.45 -2.01 12.76
CA GLN A 123 4.06 -3.20 12.18
C GLN A 123 4.29 -3.02 10.69
N VAL A 124 5.51 -3.32 10.25
CA VAL A 124 5.91 -3.31 8.84
C VAL A 124 5.74 -4.71 8.27
N TYR A 125 5.22 -4.80 7.06
CA TYR A 125 5.03 -6.02 6.31
C TYR A 125 5.58 -5.88 4.90
N ILE A 126 6.26 -6.92 4.43
CA ILE A 126 6.62 -7.07 3.02
C ILE A 126 5.73 -8.17 2.46
N LEU A 127 4.93 -7.82 1.46
CA LEU A 127 3.92 -8.71 0.91
C LEU A 127 4.18 -8.95 -0.58
N ASN A 128 4.04 -10.21 -1.01
CA ASN A 128 4.11 -10.60 -2.41
C ASN A 128 2.71 -10.83 -2.98
N ARG A 129 2.47 -10.39 -4.20
CA ARG A 129 1.20 -10.64 -4.90
C ARG A 129 1.02 -12.13 -5.14
N VAL A 130 -0.18 -12.62 -4.86
CA VAL A 130 -0.62 -13.95 -5.26
C VAL A 130 -0.95 -13.92 -6.75
N LYS A 131 -0.32 -14.82 -7.52
CA LYS A 131 -0.53 -14.94 -8.96
C LYS A 131 -1.80 -15.71 -9.30
#